data_AF-A0A948CCA0-F1
#
_entry.id   AF-A0A948CCA0-F1
#
_cell.length_a   1.000
_cell.length_b   1.000
_cell.length_c   1.000
_cell.angle_alpha   90.00
_cell.angle_beta   90.00
_cell.angle_gamma   90.00
#
_symmetry.space_group_name_H-M   'P 1'
#
loop_
_entity.id
_entity.type
_entity.pdbx_description
1 polymer ?
#
loop_
_entity_poly.entity_id
_entity_poly.type
_entity_poly.pdbx_seq_one_letter_code
_entity_poly.pdbx_strand_id
1 'polypeptide(L)'
;MSIAYQDETFEAREVVEEVTKLSAEQLDAFGAEMDAIRQRVIADLGQADRDYIHNVVKAQRAFEVAGRALFYLPPAWPLAVASLSVSKILDNMEIGHNVMHGQYDWMNEPGLSSRQFDWDNVCPGEQWKYSHNYIHHTFTNILGKDRDIGYGILRMDEDQKWHPYYLGNPVYAFLLMVFFEWGVAMHDLEVENIVSGKRSLDDN
;
A
#
# COMPACT_ATOMS: atom_id res chain seq x y z
N MET A 1 -4.25 -39.94 -5.45
CA MET A 1 -3.55 -39.50 -6.68
C MET A 1 -2.54 -38.46 -6.21
N SER A 2 -1.28 -38.87 -6.13
CA SER A 2 -0.19 -38.11 -5.51
C SER A 2 0.18 -36.93 -6.40
N ILE A 3 0.08 -35.71 -5.88
CA ILE A 3 0.61 -34.53 -6.54
C ILE A 3 2.13 -34.62 -6.40
N ALA A 4 2.80 -34.98 -7.49
CA ALA A 4 4.24 -34.95 -7.56
C ALA A 4 4.69 -33.48 -7.49
N TYR A 5 5.23 -33.08 -6.34
CA TYR A 5 6.14 -31.95 -6.29
C TYR A 5 7.33 -32.34 -7.18
N GLN A 6 7.48 -31.68 -8.33
CA GLN A 6 8.74 -31.75 -9.06
C GLN A 6 9.79 -31.09 -8.16
N ASP A 7 10.66 -31.95 -7.65
CA ASP A 7 11.89 -31.63 -6.95
C ASP A 7 12.85 -30.98 -7.97
N GLU A 8 12.54 -29.74 -8.37
CA GLU A 8 13.49 -28.90 -9.08
C GLU A 8 14.50 -28.43 -8.03
N THR A 9 15.59 -29.17 -7.93
CA THR A 9 16.79 -28.77 -7.23
C THR A 9 17.16 -27.36 -7.71
N PHE A 10 16.89 -26.35 -6.87
CA PHE A 10 17.49 -25.04 -7.00
C PHE A 10 18.99 -25.24 -6.97
N GLU A 11 19.64 -25.32 -8.13
CA GLU A 11 21.07 -25.03 -8.23
C GLU A 11 21.21 -23.54 -7.90
N ALA A 12 21.30 -23.25 -6.60
CA ALA A 12 21.74 -21.96 -6.12
C ALA A 12 23.04 -21.67 -6.85
N ARG A 13 23.01 -20.68 -7.76
CA ARG A 13 24.24 -20.11 -8.28
C ARG A 13 25.09 -19.77 -7.07
N GLU A 14 26.25 -20.40 -6.98
CA GLU A 14 27.24 -20.20 -5.94
C GLU A 14 27.89 -18.82 -6.15
N VAL A 15 27.08 -17.75 -6.06
CA VAL A 15 27.59 -16.42 -5.80
C VAL A 15 27.79 -16.39 -4.29
N VAL A 16 28.90 -16.98 -3.84
CA VAL A 16 29.44 -16.65 -2.52
C VAL A 16 30.04 -15.25 -2.64
N GLU A 17 29.18 -14.24 -2.80
CA GLU A 17 29.53 -12.94 -2.27
C GLU A 17 29.73 -13.16 -0.78
N GLU A 18 30.91 -12.78 -0.31
CA GLU A 18 31.27 -12.84 1.10
C GLU A 18 30.30 -11.93 1.85
N VAL A 19 29.14 -12.49 2.25
CA VAL A 19 28.10 -11.76 2.97
C VAL A 19 28.78 -11.26 4.23
N THR A 20 29.08 -9.97 4.27
CA THR A 20 29.78 -9.35 5.38
C THR A 20 28.80 -9.32 6.54
N LYS A 21 28.81 -10.38 7.34
CA LYS A 21 27.93 -10.51 8.49
C LYS A 21 28.47 -9.60 9.58
N LEU A 22 27.65 -8.63 10.00
CA LEU A 22 27.94 -7.81 11.17
C LEU A 22 28.18 -8.72 12.38
N SER A 23 29.19 -8.40 13.18
CA SER A 23 29.36 -9.03 14.50
C SER A 23 28.18 -8.70 15.40
N ALA A 24 27.99 -9.48 16.48
CA ALA A 24 26.94 -9.21 17.47
C ALA A 24 27.03 -7.79 18.03
N GLU A 25 28.24 -7.32 18.33
CA GLU A 25 28.49 -5.96 18.83
C GLU A 25 28.10 -4.89 17.81
N GLN A 26 28.37 -5.12 16.52
CA GLN A 26 27.96 -4.19 15.45
C GLN A 26 26.43 -4.19 15.24
N LEU A 27 25.77 -5.35 15.36
CA LEU A 27 24.32 -5.44 15.29
C LEU A 27 23.65 -4.70 16.45
N ASP A 28 24.17 -4.87 17.67
CA ASP A 28 23.66 -4.19 18.86
C ASP A 28 23.87 -2.67 18.75
N ALA A 29 25.05 -2.23 18.29
CA ALA A 29 25.33 -0.82 18.04
C ALA A 29 24.39 -0.23 16.98
N PHE A 30 24.18 -0.94 15.86
CA PHE A 30 23.23 -0.53 14.83
C PHE A 30 21.79 -0.43 15.36
N GLY A 31 21.34 -1.42 16.15
CA GLY A 31 20.04 -1.40 16.80
C GLY A 31 19.86 -0.18 17.70
N ALA A 32 20.87 0.12 18.53
CA ALA A 32 20.86 1.30 19.39
C ALA A 32 20.82 2.62 18.61
N GLU A 33 21.51 2.70 17.46
CA GLU A 33 21.44 3.87 16.57
C GLU A 33 20.04 4.03 15.95
N MET A 34 19.41 2.94 15.50
CA MET A 34 18.04 2.96 14.97
C MET A 34 17.03 3.39 16.03
N ASP A 35 17.16 2.87 17.25
CA ASP A 35 16.31 3.27 18.37
C ASP A 35 16.52 4.73 18.74
N ALA A 36 17.76 5.23 18.75
CA ALA A 36 18.05 6.64 19.01
C ALA A 36 17.38 7.56 17.97
N ILE A 37 17.40 7.18 16.68
CA ILE A 37 16.67 7.90 15.62
C ILE A 37 15.17 7.86 15.88
N ARG A 38 14.61 6.69 16.15
CA ARG A 38 13.19 6.52 16.45
C ARG A 38 12.75 7.40 17.62
N GLN A 39 13.49 7.38 18.72
CA GLN A 39 13.17 8.19 19.90
C GLN A 39 13.22 9.68 19.58
N ARG A 40 14.22 10.14 18.82
CA ARG A 40 14.31 11.54 18.40
C ARG A 40 13.11 11.95 17.55
N VAL A 41 12.70 11.13 16.59
CA VAL A 41 11.54 11.42 15.72
C VAL A 41 10.23 11.42 16.50
N ILE A 42 10.02 10.42 17.37
CA ILE A 42 8.81 10.36 18.23
C ILE A 42 8.76 11.55 19.19
N ALA A 43 9.90 11.97 19.75
CA ALA A 43 9.98 13.11 20.65
C ALA A 43 9.73 14.47 19.96
N ASP A 44 9.93 14.54 18.64
CA ASP A 44 9.68 15.75 17.85
C ASP A 44 8.20 15.92 17.46
N LEU A 45 7.41 14.82 17.51
CA LEU A 45 5.98 14.86 17.21
C LEU A 45 5.26 15.86 18.12
N GLY A 46 4.46 16.74 17.51
CA GLY A 46 3.78 17.75 18.30
C GLY A 46 2.80 18.61 17.53
N GLN A 47 2.65 19.85 17.98
CA GLN A 47 1.61 20.75 17.48
C GLN A 47 1.76 21.05 15.99
N ALA A 48 2.98 21.08 15.46
CA ALA A 48 3.22 21.32 14.03
C ALA A 48 2.59 20.23 13.15
N ASP A 49 2.78 18.95 13.49
CA ASP A 49 2.21 17.81 12.77
C ASP A 49 0.67 17.78 12.89
N ARG A 50 0.17 18.09 14.09
CA ARG A 50 -1.27 18.20 14.34
C ARG A 50 -1.91 19.32 13.52
N ASP A 51 -1.29 20.50 13.50
CA ASP A 51 -1.77 21.64 12.72
C ASP A 51 -1.72 21.33 11.22
N TYR A 52 -0.65 20.65 10.78
CA TYR A 52 -0.50 20.20 9.39
C TYR A 52 -1.70 19.36 8.95
N ILE A 53 -1.99 18.24 9.63
CA ILE A 53 -3.07 17.34 9.20
C ILE A 53 -4.44 18.00 9.30
N HIS A 54 -4.70 18.82 10.33
CA HIS A 54 -5.94 19.58 10.41
C HIS A 54 -6.08 20.60 9.28
N ASN A 55 -4.99 21.24 8.86
CA ASN A 55 -5.01 22.16 7.73
C ASN A 55 -5.24 21.42 6.39
N VAL A 56 -4.66 20.23 6.23
CA VAL A 56 -4.94 19.36 5.08
C VAL A 56 -6.42 18.97 5.04
N VAL A 57 -6.99 18.50 6.16
CA VAL A 57 -8.42 18.16 6.26
C VAL A 57 -9.31 19.36 5.94
N LYS A 58 -8.97 20.55 6.43
CA LYS A 58 -9.70 21.79 6.09
C LYS A 58 -9.62 22.11 4.60
N ALA A 59 -8.43 22.00 4.00
CA ALA A 59 -8.23 22.27 2.58
C ALA A 59 -9.00 21.27 1.71
N GLN A 60 -8.91 19.97 2.01
CA GLN A 60 -9.66 18.90 1.35
C GLN A 60 -11.17 19.21 1.36
N ARG A 61 -11.75 19.48 2.53
CA ARG A 61 -13.17 19.82 2.66
C ARG A 61 -13.56 21.10 1.92
N ALA A 62 -12.70 22.11 1.93
CA ALA A 62 -12.95 23.35 1.20
C ALA A 62 -12.98 23.11 -0.32
N PHE A 63 -12.04 22.32 -0.86
CA PHE A 63 -12.04 21.93 -2.27
C PHE A 63 -13.24 21.06 -2.62
N GLU A 64 -13.69 20.18 -1.72
CA GLU A 64 -14.89 19.39 -1.93
C GLU A 64 -16.14 20.27 -2.05
N VAL A 65 -16.37 21.15 -1.07
CA VAL A 65 -17.53 22.05 -1.04
C VAL A 65 -17.50 22.99 -2.24
N ALA A 66 -16.35 23.60 -2.54
CA ALA A 66 -16.19 24.48 -3.68
C ALA A 66 -16.45 23.74 -5.01
N GLY A 67 -15.89 22.55 -5.16
CA GLY A 67 -16.08 21.72 -6.35
C GLY A 67 -17.55 21.34 -6.56
N ARG A 68 -18.23 20.88 -5.51
CA ARG A 68 -19.67 20.56 -5.56
C ARG A 68 -20.51 21.79 -5.90
N ALA A 69 -20.21 22.96 -5.32
CA ALA A 69 -20.94 24.19 -5.61
C ALA A 69 -20.73 24.68 -7.06
N LEU A 70 -19.47 24.66 -7.55
CA LEU A 70 -19.12 25.06 -8.92
C LEU A 70 -19.79 24.17 -9.97
N PHE A 71 -20.06 22.90 -9.66
CA PHE A 71 -20.73 21.98 -10.58
C PHE A 71 -22.13 22.46 -10.99
N TYR A 72 -22.80 23.24 -10.13
CA TYR A 72 -24.13 23.82 -10.39
C TYR A 72 -24.08 25.18 -11.10
N LEU A 73 -22.90 25.70 -11.46
CA LEU A 73 -22.73 27.01 -12.10
C LEU A 73 -22.10 26.88 -13.50
N PRO A 74 -22.86 26.52 -14.55
CA PRO A 74 -22.32 26.47 -15.91
C PRO A 74 -21.73 27.83 -16.35
N PRO A 75 -20.56 27.87 -17.01
CA PRO A 75 -19.75 26.75 -17.51
C PRO A 75 -18.61 26.33 -16.56
N ALA A 76 -18.70 26.56 -15.25
CA ALA A 76 -17.62 26.30 -14.29
C ALA A 76 -17.30 24.82 -14.01
N TRP A 77 -17.93 23.88 -14.73
CA TRP A 77 -17.72 22.44 -14.56
C TRP A 77 -16.25 22.00 -14.68
N PRO A 78 -15.35 22.60 -15.50
CA PRO A 78 -13.94 22.19 -15.51
C PRO A 78 -13.24 22.52 -14.19
N LEU A 79 -13.54 23.70 -13.61
CA LEU A 79 -13.02 24.10 -12.30
C LEU A 79 -13.62 23.25 -11.19
N ALA A 80 -14.90 22.87 -11.32
CA ALA A 80 -15.56 21.95 -10.41
C ALA A 80 -14.84 20.59 -10.38
N VAL A 81 -14.57 20.02 -11.55
CA VAL A 81 -13.81 18.76 -11.69
C VAL A 81 -12.42 18.90 -11.10
N ALA A 82 -11.67 19.94 -11.44
CA ALA A 82 -10.32 20.15 -10.90
C ALA A 82 -10.33 20.26 -9.35
N SER A 83 -11.28 20.99 -8.79
CA SER A 83 -11.43 21.15 -7.34
C SER A 83 -11.76 19.82 -6.66
N LEU A 84 -12.71 19.04 -7.21
CA LEU A 84 -13.05 17.71 -6.70
C LEU A 84 -11.88 16.73 -6.81
N SER A 85 -11.10 16.79 -7.90
CA SER A 85 -9.90 15.97 -8.05
C SER A 85 -8.86 16.26 -6.97
N VAL A 86 -8.59 17.53 -6.68
CA VAL A 86 -7.67 17.91 -5.59
C VAL A 86 -8.20 17.41 -4.24
N SER A 87 -9.50 17.60 -3.98
CA SER A 87 -10.13 17.05 -2.78
C SER A 87 -9.92 15.55 -2.67
N LYS A 88 -10.18 14.78 -3.73
CA LYS A 88 -10.07 13.32 -3.68
C LYS A 88 -8.61 12.86 -3.50
N ILE A 89 -7.64 13.55 -4.12
CA ILE A 89 -6.22 13.22 -3.94
C ILE A 89 -5.79 13.41 -2.47
N LEU A 90 -6.20 14.53 -1.84
CA LEU A 90 -5.89 14.80 -0.44
C LEU A 90 -6.57 13.78 0.49
N ASP A 91 -7.84 13.48 0.24
CA ASP A 91 -8.58 12.47 0.99
C ASP A 91 -7.95 11.08 0.86
N ASN A 92 -7.55 10.68 -0.34
CA ASN A 92 -7.03 9.35 -0.61
C ASN A 92 -5.59 9.17 -0.06
N MET A 93 -4.65 10.01 -0.49
CA MET A 93 -3.22 9.77 -0.24
C MET A 93 -2.68 10.45 1.03
N GLU A 94 -3.17 11.64 1.37
CA GLU A 94 -2.59 12.42 2.49
C GLU A 94 -3.33 12.17 3.81
N ILE A 95 -4.65 11.97 3.75
CA ILE A 95 -5.50 11.72 4.92
C ILE A 95 -5.70 10.22 5.08
N GLY A 96 -6.46 9.58 4.18
CA GLY A 96 -6.95 8.22 4.33
C GLY A 96 -5.84 7.19 4.46
N HIS A 97 -4.95 7.11 3.47
CA HIS A 97 -3.80 6.22 3.48
C HIS A 97 -2.95 6.37 4.76
N ASN A 98 -2.54 7.60 5.08
CA ASN A 98 -1.67 7.88 6.23
C ASN A 98 -2.34 7.56 7.59
N VAL A 99 -3.61 7.92 7.74
CA VAL A 99 -4.40 7.57 8.95
C VAL A 99 -4.57 6.05 9.06
N MET A 100 -4.87 5.36 7.95
CA MET A 100 -5.01 3.90 7.92
C MET A 100 -3.69 3.17 8.21
N HIS A 101 -2.53 3.80 7.98
CA HIS A 101 -1.23 3.32 8.42
C HIS A 101 -0.88 3.68 9.87
N GLY A 102 -1.72 4.41 10.58
CA GLY A 102 -1.52 4.77 11.99
C GLY A 102 -0.56 5.93 12.22
N GLN A 103 -0.23 6.72 11.19
CA GLN A 103 0.70 7.86 11.28
C GLN A 103 0.28 8.87 12.37
N TYR A 104 -1.02 8.99 12.62
CA TYR A 104 -1.63 10.00 13.50
C TYR A 104 -2.18 9.42 14.81
N ASP A 105 -2.00 8.12 15.09
CA ASP A 105 -2.56 7.46 16.28
C ASP A 105 -2.04 8.03 17.61
N TRP A 106 -0.84 8.61 17.61
CA TRP A 106 -0.24 9.25 18.78
C TRP A 106 -1.04 10.46 19.29
N MET A 107 -1.84 11.10 18.43
CA MET A 107 -2.71 12.23 18.83
C MET A 107 -3.93 11.78 19.63
N ASN A 108 -4.29 10.48 19.57
CA ASN A 108 -5.46 9.90 20.23
C ASN A 108 -6.77 10.63 19.89
N GLU A 109 -6.91 11.09 18.64
CA GLU A 109 -8.12 11.72 18.14
C GLU A 109 -8.98 10.69 17.37
N PRO A 110 -10.26 10.49 17.75
CA PRO A 110 -11.14 9.50 17.10
C PRO A 110 -11.21 9.62 15.57
N GLY A 111 -11.27 10.85 15.05
CA GLY A 111 -11.37 11.12 13.62
C GLY A 111 -10.07 10.97 12.82
N LEU A 112 -8.95 10.66 13.48
CA LEU A 112 -7.63 10.45 12.85
C LEU A 112 -6.92 9.21 13.40
N SER A 113 -7.68 8.30 14.05
CA SER A 113 -7.12 7.05 14.55
C SER A 113 -7.35 5.92 13.55
N SER A 114 -6.30 5.16 13.24
CA SER A 114 -6.36 3.99 12.35
C SER A 114 -7.39 2.95 12.80
N ARG A 115 -7.71 2.91 14.10
CA ARG A 115 -8.67 1.96 14.68
C ARG A 115 -10.12 2.30 14.38
N GLN A 116 -10.44 3.58 14.18
CA GLN A 116 -11.82 4.08 14.07
C GLN A 116 -12.09 4.74 12.72
N PHE A 117 -11.06 5.32 12.10
CA PHE A 117 -11.17 5.95 10.81
C PHE A 117 -11.56 4.91 9.75
N ASP A 118 -12.56 5.26 8.95
CA ASP A 118 -12.97 4.48 7.79
C ASP A 118 -12.64 5.30 6.55
N TRP A 119 -11.85 4.69 5.67
CA TRP A 119 -11.34 5.34 4.48
C TRP A 119 -12.37 5.21 3.36
N ASP A 120 -12.77 6.33 2.75
CA ASP A 120 -13.62 6.36 1.56
C ASP A 120 -12.88 5.77 0.34
N ASN A 121 -12.77 4.45 0.31
CA ASN A 121 -12.11 3.66 -0.71
C ASN A 121 -12.94 2.40 -1.01
N VAL A 122 -12.70 1.78 -2.16
CA VAL A 122 -13.38 0.55 -2.59
C VAL A 122 -12.99 -0.65 -1.71
N CYS A 123 -11.80 -0.62 -1.11
CA CYS A 123 -11.34 -1.62 -0.14
C CYS A 123 -11.78 -1.26 1.29
N PRO A 124 -12.60 -2.10 1.95
CA PRO A 124 -12.94 -1.97 3.38
C PRO A 124 -11.71 -1.78 4.28
N GLY A 125 -11.82 -0.89 5.28
CA GLY A 125 -10.69 -0.58 6.16
C GLY A 125 -10.09 -1.78 6.90
N GLU A 126 -10.91 -2.75 7.30
CA GLU A 126 -10.43 -3.99 7.95
C GLU A 126 -9.61 -4.87 6.99
N GLN A 127 -9.99 -4.91 5.71
CA GLN A 127 -9.23 -5.63 4.68
C GLN A 127 -7.88 -4.96 4.47
N TRP A 128 -7.85 -3.63 4.30
CA TRP A 128 -6.60 -2.87 4.20
C TRP A 128 -5.64 -3.15 5.36
N LYS A 129 -6.14 -3.15 6.60
CA LYS A 129 -5.32 -3.46 7.78
C LYS A 129 -4.73 -4.88 7.74
N TYR A 130 -5.44 -5.84 7.18
CA TYR A 130 -4.95 -7.21 7.10
C TYR A 130 -4.04 -7.41 5.87
N SER A 131 -4.55 -7.25 4.66
CA SER A 131 -3.78 -7.56 3.44
C SER A 131 -2.66 -6.56 3.18
N HIS A 132 -2.91 -5.27 3.36
CA HIS A 132 -1.90 -4.26 3.10
C HIS A 132 -0.98 -4.04 4.33
N ASN A 133 -1.52 -3.69 5.50
CA ASN A 133 -0.65 -3.38 6.65
C ASN A 133 0.03 -4.62 7.24
N TYR A 134 -0.68 -5.73 7.42
CA TYR A 134 -0.09 -6.92 8.02
C TYR A 134 0.63 -7.78 6.99
N ILE A 135 -0.03 -8.25 5.93
CA ILE A 135 0.62 -9.15 4.97
C ILE A 135 1.73 -8.41 4.19
N HIS A 136 1.39 -7.34 3.49
CA HIS A 136 2.33 -6.67 2.60
C HIS A 136 3.43 -5.89 3.36
N HIS A 137 3.12 -5.10 4.40
CA HIS A 137 4.14 -4.30 5.12
C HIS A 137 4.91 -5.07 6.22
N THR A 138 4.41 -6.19 6.74
CA THR A 138 5.18 -6.99 7.73
C THR A 138 6.05 -8.05 7.04
N PHE A 139 5.58 -8.62 5.93
CA PHE A 139 6.29 -9.67 5.20
C PHE A 139 6.76 -9.20 3.82
N THR A 140 7.03 -7.90 3.65
CA THR A 140 7.45 -7.29 2.39
C THR A 140 8.60 -8.07 1.76
N ASN A 141 8.49 -8.35 0.45
CA ASN A 141 9.49 -9.10 -0.32
C ASN A 141 9.76 -10.54 0.16
N ILE A 142 8.91 -11.12 1.01
CA ILE A 142 9.00 -12.54 1.36
C ILE A 142 8.16 -13.35 0.37
N LEU A 143 8.85 -14.10 -0.50
CA LEU A 143 8.21 -14.95 -1.51
C LEU A 143 7.20 -15.91 -0.86
N GLY A 144 5.98 -15.95 -1.43
CA GLY A 144 4.90 -16.80 -0.92
C GLY A 144 4.19 -16.25 0.33
N LYS A 145 4.57 -15.05 0.79
CA LYS A 145 3.87 -14.27 1.82
C LYS A 145 3.38 -12.94 1.26
N ASP A 146 4.31 -12.15 0.74
CA ASP A 146 3.98 -10.95 -0.02
C ASP A 146 3.55 -11.36 -1.43
N ARG A 147 2.37 -10.89 -1.83
CA ARG A 147 1.75 -11.26 -3.09
C ARG A 147 2.15 -10.32 -4.22
N ASP A 148 2.67 -9.15 -3.87
CA ASP A 148 3.19 -8.17 -4.82
C ASP A 148 4.44 -8.71 -5.54
N ILE A 149 5.05 -9.79 -5.02
CA ILE A 149 6.17 -10.53 -5.62
C ILE A 149 5.81 -11.99 -5.87
N GLY A 150 5.88 -12.42 -7.14
CA GLY A 150 5.87 -13.83 -7.54
C GLY A 150 4.55 -14.36 -8.12
N TYR A 151 3.42 -13.71 -7.83
CA TYR A 151 2.09 -14.27 -8.15
C TYR A 151 1.15 -13.36 -8.93
N GLY A 152 1.56 -12.12 -9.26
CA GLY A 152 0.69 -11.09 -9.80
C GLY A 152 0.71 -10.87 -11.32
N ILE A 153 -0.02 -9.82 -11.73
CA ILE A 153 -0.18 -9.35 -13.12
C ILE A 153 1.15 -8.84 -13.72
N LEU A 154 2.04 -8.32 -12.88
CA LEU A 154 3.32 -7.73 -13.29
C LEU A 154 4.48 -8.69 -12.98
N ARG A 155 5.41 -8.81 -13.94
CA ARG A 155 6.74 -9.36 -13.63
C ARG A 155 7.57 -8.35 -12.85
N MET A 156 7.88 -8.66 -11.59
CA MET A 156 8.57 -7.75 -10.64
C MET A 156 9.99 -8.21 -10.27
N ASP A 157 10.35 -9.46 -10.58
CA ASP A 157 11.60 -10.07 -10.13
C ASP A 157 12.34 -10.74 -11.31
N GLU A 158 13.67 -10.80 -11.23
CA GLU A 158 14.51 -11.36 -12.29
C GLU A 158 14.45 -12.89 -12.37
N ASP A 159 14.24 -13.56 -11.24
CA ASP A 159 14.13 -15.02 -11.14
C ASP A 159 12.75 -15.52 -11.61
N GLN A 160 11.76 -14.64 -11.75
CA GLN A 160 10.49 -14.98 -12.40
C GLN A 160 10.70 -15.33 -13.88
N LYS A 161 10.39 -16.59 -14.23
CA LYS A 161 10.47 -17.10 -15.60
C LYS A 161 9.72 -16.20 -16.58
N TRP A 162 10.41 -15.78 -17.63
CA TRP A 162 9.86 -14.87 -18.62
C TRP A 162 8.79 -15.53 -19.50
N HIS A 163 7.75 -14.78 -19.82
CA HIS A 163 6.67 -15.15 -20.74
C HIS A 163 6.28 -13.93 -21.61
N PRO A 164 5.91 -14.10 -22.90
CA PRO A 164 5.53 -12.99 -23.78
C PRO A 164 4.41 -12.09 -23.26
N TYR A 165 3.56 -12.61 -22.37
CA TYR A 165 2.53 -11.85 -21.65
C TYR A 165 3.09 -10.59 -20.95
N TYR A 166 4.32 -10.65 -20.42
CA TYR A 166 4.96 -9.54 -19.71
C TYR A 166 5.44 -8.40 -20.61
N LEU A 167 5.37 -8.55 -21.94
CA LEU A 167 5.50 -7.39 -22.84
C LEU A 167 4.42 -6.34 -22.56
N GLY A 168 3.29 -6.76 -22.00
CA GLY A 168 2.21 -5.87 -21.55
C GLY A 168 2.45 -5.18 -20.21
N ASN A 169 3.53 -5.48 -19.46
CA ASN A 169 3.79 -4.90 -18.13
C ASN A 169 3.56 -3.37 -18.06
N PRO A 170 4.07 -2.54 -18.99
CA PRO A 170 3.84 -1.10 -18.95
C PRO A 170 2.36 -0.72 -19.07
N VAL A 171 1.60 -1.44 -19.89
CA VAL A 171 0.16 -1.22 -20.05
C VAL A 171 -0.58 -1.66 -18.80
N TYR A 172 -0.25 -2.83 -18.25
CA TYR A 172 -0.87 -3.33 -17.03
C TYR A 172 -0.60 -2.40 -15.84
N ALA A 173 0.63 -1.91 -15.70
CA ALA A 173 0.99 -0.95 -14.66
C ALA A 173 0.24 0.38 -14.81
N PHE A 174 0.10 0.88 -16.05
CA PHE A 174 -0.70 2.08 -16.31
C PHE A 174 -2.17 1.88 -15.97
N LEU A 175 -2.77 0.75 -16.35
CA LEU A 175 -4.15 0.43 -16.01
C LEU A 175 -4.33 0.27 -14.49
N LEU A 176 -3.38 -0.39 -13.82
CA LEU A 176 -3.37 -0.50 -12.37
C LEU A 176 -3.29 0.88 -11.69
N MET A 177 -2.48 1.80 -12.22
CA MET A 177 -2.41 3.18 -11.74
C MET A 177 -3.76 3.90 -11.90
N VAL A 178 -4.40 3.79 -13.06
CA VAL A 178 -5.70 4.44 -13.33
C VAL A 178 -6.83 3.85 -12.47
N PHE A 179 -6.78 2.54 -12.21
CA PHE A 179 -7.80 1.79 -11.48
C PHE A 179 -7.33 1.33 -10.10
N PHE A 180 -6.43 2.07 -9.47
CA PHE A 180 -5.71 1.62 -8.27
C PHE A 180 -6.62 1.17 -7.13
N GLU A 181 -7.64 1.97 -6.79
CA GLU A 181 -8.60 1.64 -5.72
C GLU A 181 -9.31 0.29 -5.95
N TRP A 182 -9.66 -0.01 -7.20
CA TRP A 182 -10.23 -1.32 -7.57
C TRP A 182 -9.19 -2.43 -7.62
N GLY A 183 -7.95 -2.12 -8.02
CA GLY A 183 -6.83 -3.05 -7.97
C GLY A 183 -6.57 -3.55 -6.55
N VAL A 184 -6.53 -2.63 -5.58
CA VAL A 184 -6.39 -2.96 -4.15
C VAL A 184 -7.51 -3.88 -3.67
N ALA A 185 -8.77 -3.57 -4.01
CA ALA A 185 -9.91 -4.40 -3.65
C ALA A 185 -9.84 -5.82 -4.25
N MET A 186 -9.41 -5.94 -5.51
CA MET A 186 -9.28 -7.25 -6.19
C MET A 186 -8.09 -8.06 -5.68
N HIS A 187 -6.99 -7.41 -5.30
CA HIS A 187 -5.82 -8.06 -4.73
C HIS A 187 -6.19 -8.79 -3.42
N ASP A 188 -7.05 -8.17 -2.61
CA ASP A 188 -7.58 -8.75 -1.38
C ASP A 188 -8.49 -9.97 -1.61
N LEU A 189 -9.36 -9.93 -2.64
CA LEU A 189 -10.22 -11.05 -3.03
C LEU A 189 -9.46 -12.26 -3.59
N GLU A 190 -8.13 -12.19 -3.62
CA GLU A 190 -7.27 -13.21 -4.18
C GLU A 190 -7.66 -13.59 -5.61
N VAL A 191 -8.12 -12.63 -6.43
CA VAL A 191 -8.63 -12.92 -7.78
C VAL A 191 -7.58 -13.68 -8.60
N GLU A 192 -6.30 -13.46 -8.35
CA GLU A 192 -5.18 -14.21 -8.92
C GLU A 192 -5.19 -15.71 -8.57
N ASN A 193 -5.63 -16.08 -7.36
CA ASN A 193 -5.82 -17.48 -6.95
C ASN A 193 -7.04 -18.11 -7.64
N ILE A 194 -8.07 -17.32 -7.94
CA ILE A 194 -9.21 -17.77 -8.75
C ILE A 194 -8.77 -17.97 -10.21
N VAL A 195 -8.06 -16.99 -10.78
CA VAL A 195 -7.54 -17.05 -12.16
C VAL A 195 -6.50 -18.16 -12.35
N SER A 196 -5.67 -18.43 -11.33
CA SER A 196 -4.72 -19.55 -11.33
C SER A 196 -5.33 -20.90 -10.92
N GLY A 197 -6.63 -20.94 -10.60
CA GLY A 197 -7.37 -22.16 -10.27
C GLY A 197 -7.06 -22.76 -8.90
N LYS A 198 -6.41 -22.00 -8.00
CA LYS A 198 -6.08 -22.41 -6.62
C LYS A 198 -7.25 -22.22 -5.64
N ARG A 199 -8.30 -21.46 -6.00
CA ARG A 199 -9.49 -21.19 -5.19
C ARG A 199 -10.75 -21.03 -6.08
N SER A 200 -11.93 -21.44 -5.61
CA SER A 200 -13.20 -21.30 -6.36
C SER A 200 -13.93 -20.00 -6.01
N LEU A 201 -14.72 -19.46 -6.95
CA LEU A 201 -15.64 -18.35 -6.71
C LEU A 201 -16.71 -18.67 -5.66
N ASP A 202 -17.02 -19.96 -5.46
CA ASP A 202 -17.99 -20.44 -4.48
C ASP A 202 -17.47 -20.38 -3.02
N ASP A 203 -16.17 -20.07 -2.83
CA ASP A 203 -15.50 -20.01 -1.52
C ASP A 203 -15.42 -18.58 -0.93
N ASN A 204 -16.20 -17.62 -1.46
CA ASN A 204 -16.22 -16.20 -1.10
C ASN A 204 -17.57 -15.73 -0.56
#